data_AF-A0A6L3ELA6-F1
#
_entry.id   AF-A0A6L3ELA6-F1
#
_cell.length_a   1.000
_cell.length_b   1.000
_cell.length_c   1.000
_cell.angle_alpha   90.00
_cell.angle_beta   90.00
_cell.angle_gamma   90.00
#
_symmetry.space_group_name_H-M   'P 1'
#
loop_
_entity.id
_entity.type
_entity.pdbx_description
1 polymer ?
#
loop_
_entity_poly.entity_id
_entity_poly.type
_entity_poly.pdbx_seq_one_letter_code
_entity_poly.pdbx_strand_id
1 'polypeptide(L)'
;MVTHDFRLAPPRSILFAPGSRPDLVKKAAAGDADAVCIDLEDGVAAVARDSARGDLRRTVGDVKDAGKPALVRINADPSDYAEDIEALPPAVDAVVLAKA
;
A
#
# COMPACT_ATOMS: atom_id res chain seq x y z
N MET A 1 -10.72 -18.92 -14.49
CA MET A 1 -9.29 -18.72 -14.19
C MET A 1 -8.87 -17.44 -14.89
N VAL A 2 -8.91 -16.30 -14.20
CA VAL A 2 -8.50 -15.02 -14.80
C VAL A 2 -6.99 -14.95 -14.69
N THR A 3 -6.30 -15.22 -15.79
CA THR A 3 -4.87 -14.93 -15.92
C THR A 3 -4.73 -13.41 -15.96
N HIS A 4 -4.43 -12.79 -14.81
CA HIS A 4 -3.95 -11.43 -14.80
C HIS A 4 -2.54 -11.47 -15.40
N ASP A 5 -2.41 -11.05 -16.65
CA ASP A 5 -1.11 -10.79 -17.27
C ASP A 5 -0.52 -9.55 -16.57
N PHE A 6 -0.01 -9.78 -15.36
CA PHE A 6 0.51 -8.76 -14.48
C PHE A 6 1.96 -8.51 -14.85
N ARG A 7 2.18 -7.51 -15.69
CA ARG A 7 3.49 -6.93 -15.92
C ARG A 7 3.49 -5.51 -15.40
N LEU A 8 3.88 -5.34 -14.13
CA LEU A 8 4.47 -4.07 -13.74
C LEU A 8 5.77 -3.92 -14.53
N ALA A 9 5.85 -2.91 -15.40
CA ALA A 9 7.16 -2.41 -15.77
C ALA A 9 7.88 -2.09 -14.45
N PRO A 10 9.11 -2.58 -14.24
CA PRO A 10 9.78 -2.45 -12.96
C PRO A 10 9.88 -0.97 -12.59
N PRO A 11 9.23 -0.51 -11.50
CA PRO A 11 9.25 0.89 -11.13
C PRO A 11 10.69 1.30 -10.82
N ARG A 12 11.16 2.39 -11.42
CA ARG A 12 12.50 2.95 -11.12
C ARG A 12 12.48 3.69 -9.80
N SER A 13 11.31 4.17 -9.40
CA SER A 13 11.06 4.87 -8.14
C SER A 13 9.78 4.37 -7.47
N ILE A 14 9.87 4.08 -6.17
CA ILE A 14 8.74 3.72 -5.32
C ILE A 14 8.73 4.71 -4.16
N LEU A 15 7.64 5.47 -4.01
CA LEU A 15 7.49 6.41 -2.91
C LEU A 15 6.67 5.77 -1.78
N PHE A 16 7.25 5.70 -0.59
CA PHE A 16 6.56 5.20 0.60
C PHE A 16 5.76 6.32 1.26
N ALA A 17 4.51 6.03 1.62
CA ALA A 17 3.62 6.95 2.32
C ALA A 17 2.93 6.22 3.49
N PRO A 18 2.88 6.79 4.70
CA PRO A 18 2.23 6.15 5.84
C PRO A 18 0.74 5.89 5.57
N GLY A 19 0.28 4.66 5.78
CA GLY A 19 -1.13 4.28 5.61
C GLY A 19 -2.07 5.03 6.55
N SER A 20 -1.57 5.46 7.72
CA SER A 20 -2.29 6.32 8.67
C SER A 20 -2.38 7.80 8.25
N ARG A 21 -1.80 8.17 7.10
CA ARG A 21 -1.80 9.54 6.55
C ARG A 21 -2.33 9.56 5.11
N PRO A 22 -3.65 9.43 4.94
CA PRO A 22 -4.29 9.42 3.61
C PRO A 22 -4.01 10.67 2.78
N ASP A 23 -3.85 11.82 3.44
CA ASP A 23 -3.45 13.08 2.80
C ASP A 23 -2.06 12.98 2.14
N LEU A 24 -1.12 12.28 2.78
CA LEU A 24 0.21 12.03 2.24
C LEU A 24 0.19 10.97 1.14
N VAL A 25 -0.65 9.94 1.25
CA VAL A 25 -0.83 8.97 0.15
C VAL A 25 -1.37 9.66 -1.10
N LYS A 26 -2.40 10.51 -0.96
CA LYS A 26 -2.95 11.28 -2.08
C LYS A 26 -1.91 12.22 -2.70
N LYS A 27 -1.07 12.86 -1.88
CA LYS A 27 0.04 13.67 -2.37
C LYS A 27 1.09 12.82 -3.11
N ALA A 28 1.40 11.63 -2.61
CA ALA A 28 2.33 10.71 -3.26
C ALA A 28 1.79 10.22 -4.61
N ALA A 29 0.48 9.91 -4.67
CA ALA A 29 -0.21 9.54 -5.91
C ALA A 29 -0.06 10.64 -6.98
N ALA A 30 -0.19 11.91 -6.60
CA ALA A 30 -0.04 13.06 -7.49
C ALA A 30 1.41 13.43 -7.87
N GLY A 31 2.43 12.82 -7.26
CA GLY A 31 3.85 13.11 -7.53
C GLY A 31 4.39 12.45 -8.81
N ASP A 32 5.71 12.39 -8.97
CA ASP A 32 6.35 11.80 -10.17
C ASP A 32 6.87 10.37 -9.97
N ALA A 33 6.71 9.80 -8.77
CA ALA A 33 7.14 8.42 -8.51
C ALA A 33 6.39 7.43 -9.40
N ASP A 34 7.10 6.42 -9.91
CA ASP A 34 6.54 5.41 -10.81
C ASP A 34 5.51 4.51 -10.09
N ALA A 35 5.66 4.32 -8.77
CA ALA A 35 4.71 3.60 -7.93
C ALA A 35 4.63 4.21 -6.51
N VAL A 36 3.53 3.92 -5.80
CA VAL A 36 3.34 4.32 -4.39
C VAL A 36 3.21 3.07 -3.53
N CYS A 37 3.98 3.02 -2.45
CA CYS A 37 3.85 2.00 -1.42
C CYS A 37 3.18 2.59 -0.18
N ILE A 38 1.98 2.11 0.12
CA ILE A 38 1.24 2.44 1.34
C ILE A 38 1.82 1.59 2.46
N ASP A 39 2.41 2.25 3.44
CA ASP A 39 3.15 1.59 4.51
C ASP A 39 2.26 1.36 5.74
N LEU A 40 2.13 0.10 6.17
CA LEU A 40 1.47 -0.27 7.41
C LEU A 40 2.47 -0.59 8.55
N GLU A 41 3.76 -0.67 8.22
CA GLU A 41 4.82 -1.10 9.14
C GLU A 41 5.49 0.09 9.82
N ASP A 42 6.78 0.34 9.61
CA ASP A 42 7.55 1.29 10.43
C ASP A 42 7.08 2.76 10.26
N GLY A 43 6.37 3.08 9.17
CA GLY A 43 5.75 4.38 8.95
C GLY A 43 4.47 4.62 9.75
N VAL A 44 3.94 3.61 10.46
CA VAL A 44 2.68 3.68 11.21
C VAL A 44 2.90 3.33 12.69
N ALA A 45 2.60 4.26 13.58
CA ALA A 45 2.58 3.99 15.01
C ALA A 45 1.53 2.92 15.35
N ALA A 46 1.81 2.06 16.33
CA ALA A 46 0.93 0.93 16.70
C ALA A 46 -0.54 1.34 16.93
N VAL A 47 -0.77 2.47 17.61
CA VAL A 47 -2.11 3.02 17.90
C VAL A 47 -2.90 3.44 16.66
N ALA A 48 -2.25 3.58 15.51
CA ALA A 48 -2.84 4.03 14.26
C ALA A 48 -3.01 2.92 13.23
N ARG A 49 -2.59 1.68 13.52
CA ARG A 49 -2.63 0.56 12.56
C ARG A 49 -4.05 0.22 12.11
N ASP A 50 -5.00 0.13 13.03
CA ASP A 50 -6.40 -0.14 12.71
C ASP A 50 -6.98 0.92 11.77
N SER A 51 -6.67 2.19 12.03
CA SER A 51 -7.10 3.29 11.16
C SER A 51 -6.45 3.23 9.78
N ALA A 52 -5.15 2.85 9.71
CA ALA A 52 -4.44 2.69 8.45
C ALA A 52 -5.04 1.55 7.60
N ARG A 53 -5.36 0.41 8.23
CA ARG A 53 -6.06 -0.73 7.59
C ARG A 53 -7.43 -0.31 7.07
N GLY A 54 -8.23 0.37 7.90
CA GLY A 54 -9.57 0.85 7.52
C GLY A 54 -9.57 1.79 6.32
N ASP A 55 -8.47 2.50 6.10
CA ASP A 55 -8.30 3.45 5.01
C ASP A 55 -7.74 2.84 3.72
N LEU A 56 -7.24 1.60 3.73
CA LEU A 56 -6.56 0.97 2.59
C LEU A 56 -7.38 0.98 1.31
N ARG A 57 -8.69 0.69 1.37
CA ARG A 57 -9.55 0.71 0.18
C ARG A 57 -9.53 2.09 -0.50
N ARG A 58 -9.57 3.17 0.29
CA ARG A 58 -9.57 4.53 -0.23
C ARG A 58 -8.19 4.90 -0.76
N THR A 59 -7.14 4.68 0.03
CA THR A 59 -5.77 5.09 -0.31
C THR A 59 -5.22 4.30 -1.50
N VAL A 60 -5.54 3.00 -1.61
CA VAL A 60 -5.27 2.21 -2.83
C VAL A 60 -6.04 2.80 -4.00
N GLY A 61 -7.34 3.10 -3.83
CA GLY A 61 -8.16 3.75 -4.85
C GLY A 61 -7.54 5.05 -5.37
N ASP A 62 -7.10 5.94 -4.48
CA ASP A 62 -6.46 7.21 -4.85
C ASP A 62 -5.20 7.01 -5.72
N VAL A 63 -4.39 5.97 -5.43
CA VAL A 63 -3.20 5.64 -6.23
C VAL A 63 -3.58 5.06 -7.59
N LYS A 64 -4.60 4.18 -7.63
CA LYS A 64 -5.10 3.58 -8.87
C LYS A 64 -5.74 4.62 -9.79
N ASP A 65 -6.50 5.55 -9.24
CA ASP A 65 -7.13 6.66 -9.98
C ASP A 65 -6.09 7.61 -10.58
N ALA A 66 -4.91 7.72 -9.96
CA ALA A 66 -3.75 8.42 -10.52
C ALA A 66 -3.01 7.63 -11.60
N GLY A 67 -3.49 6.43 -11.98
CA GLY A 67 -2.91 5.59 -13.02
C GLY A 67 -1.61 4.90 -12.60
N LYS A 68 -1.34 4.78 -11.29
CA LYS A 68 -0.09 4.22 -10.76
C LYS A 68 -0.29 2.86 -10.10
N PRO A 69 0.77 2.03 -10.04
CA PRO A 69 0.81 0.85 -9.19
C PRO A 69 0.65 1.21 -7.71
N ALA A 70 -0.30 0.55 -7.04
CA ALA A 70 -0.52 0.64 -5.62
C ALA A 70 0.08 -0.59 -4.92
N LEU A 71 1.17 -0.35 -4.19
CA LEU A 71 1.82 -1.36 -3.37
C LEU A 71 1.40 -1.17 -1.91
N VAL A 72 1.37 -2.24 -1.14
CA VAL A 72 1.15 -2.17 0.31
C VAL A 72 2.28 -2.90 1.02
N ARG A 73 2.98 -2.22 1.93
CA ARG A 73 3.94 -2.87 2.84
C ARG A 73 3.23 -3.28 4.11
N ILE A 74 3.23 -4.59 4.38
CA ILE A 74 2.56 -5.18 5.55
C ILE A 74 3.55 -5.37 6.70
N ASN A 75 3.02 -5.41 7.92
CA ASN A 75 3.77 -5.69 9.14
C ASN A 75 4.36 -7.10 9.13
N ALA A 76 5.52 -7.27 9.78
CA ALA A 76 6.15 -8.57 9.99
C ALA A 76 5.72 -9.26 11.31
N ASP A 77 5.16 -8.51 12.26
CA ASP A 77 4.65 -9.08 13.51
C ASP A 77 3.46 -10.01 13.22
N PRO A 78 3.40 -11.24 13.77
CA PRO A 78 2.35 -12.20 13.44
C PRO A 78 0.92 -11.72 13.70
N SER A 79 0.69 -10.92 14.75
CA SER A 79 -0.66 -10.42 15.06
C SER A 79 -1.10 -9.37 14.04
N ASP A 80 -0.22 -8.42 13.71
CA ASP A 80 -0.50 -7.40 12.71
C ASP A 80 -0.50 -7.95 11.27
N TYR A 81 0.32 -8.95 10.97
CA TYR A 81 0.45 -9.55 9.63
C TYR A 81 -0.89 -10.11 9.16
N ALA A 82 -1.58 -10.89 10.00
CA ALA A 82 -2.86 -11.49 9.66
C ALA A 82 -3.93 -10.42 9.38
N GLU A 83 -4.01 -9.41 10.25
CA GLU A 83 -4.96 -8.31 10.11
C GLU A 83 -4.67 -7.44 8.86
N ASP A 84 -3.39 -7.22 8.54
CA ASP A 84 -2.99 -6.50 7.34
C ASP A 84 -3.44 -7.25 6.08
N ILE A 85 -3.24 -8.57 6.02
CA ILE A 85 -3.66 -9.42 4.90
C ILE A 85 -5.17 -9.38 4.71
N GLU A 86 -5.95 -9.48 5.80
CA GLU A 86 -7.40 -9.41 5.75
C GLU A 86 -7.92 -8.04 5.27
N ALA A 87 -7.18 -6.96 5.55
CA ALA A 87 -7.53 -5.61 5.16
C ALA A 87 -7.19 -5.28 3.69
N LEU A 88 -6.40 -6.10 2.99
CA LEU A 88 -5.97 -5.81 1.62
C LEU A 88 -7.16 -5.78 0.63
N PRO A 89 -7.39 -4.67 -0.07
CA PRO A 89 -8.39 -4.64 -1.13
C PRO A 89 -7.88 -5.36 -2.39
N PRO A 90 -8.76 -5.96 -3.23
CA PRO A 90 -8.36 -6.66 -4.46
C PRO A 90 -7.60 -5.81 -5.49
N ALA A 91 -7.63 -4.48 -5.35
CA ALA A 91 -6.99 -3.54 -6.26
C ALA A 91 -5.49 -3.31 -5.96
N VAL A 92 -4.95 -3.92 -4.90
CA VAL A 92 -3.50 -3.89 -4.61
C VAL A 92 -2.75 -4.61 -5.71
N ASP A 93 -1.74 -3.95 -6.27
CA ASP A 93 -0.92 -4.50 -7.34
C ASP A 93 0.18 -5.43 -6.79
N ALA A 94 0.79 -5.08 -5.65
CA ALA A 94 1.75 -5.96 -4.98
C ALA A 94 1.82 -5.73 -3.47
N VAL A 95 2.18 -6.80 -2.76
CA VAL A 95 2.49 -6.78 -1.34
C VAL A 95 4.00 -6.74 -1.14
N VAL A 96 4.47 -5.83 -0.31
CA VAL A 96 5.87 -5.72 0.11
C VAL A 96 5.99 -6.36 1.50
N LEU A 97 6.80 -7.41 1.61
CA LEU A 97 7.04 -8.09 2.88
C LEU A 97 8.10 -7.33 3.69
N ALA A 98 7.77 -6.98 4.92
CA ALA A 98 8.73 -6.40 5.86
C ALA A 98 9.64 -7.50 6.45
N LYS A 99 10.93 -7.18 6.62
CA LYS A 99 11.90 -7.96 7.40
C LYS A 99 12.08 -9.43 6.94
N ALA A 100 11.90 -9.71 5.64
CA ALA A 100 12.09 -11.03 5.02
C ALA A 100 13.56 -11.39 4.76
#